data_AF-A0A1J4TUK5-F1
#
_entry.id   AF-A0A1J4TUK5-F1
#
_cell.length_a   1.000
_cell.length_b   1.000
_cell.length_c   1.000
_cell.angle_alpha   90.00
_cell.angle_beta   90.00
_cell.angle_gamma   90.00
#
_symmetry.space_group_name_H-M   'P 1'
#
loop_
_entity.id
_entity.type
_entity.pdbx_description
1 polymer ?
#
loop_
_entity_poly.entity_id
_entity_poly.type
_entity_poly.pdbx_seq_one_letter_code
_entity_poly.pdbx_strand_id
1 'polypeptide(L)'
;MKTFKQYSNSAIFSMLFMLTIFTAGCGSSGSSTVVTENNSTNSSTPTVISTVPINGATGIALNTNITAFSDQVFDSTTVSATTFTLAHGSTAVTGAVTSEGNTTMLFNPTTNLLANTLYTATITTAVLDANSTTLLDANMIWSFTTGATVDTIAPTVTLTYPDTNATNVSIDRSVTALFSEALDPSTVSPTTFTLATTLGSTPASGTVSYSGNTMVLKPTVNLAASTQYTATITTSVTDLAGNALAVAKVWTFTTGTTVASVLAPVNLGTAGNYVILAKTAVSTTGTTAVTGDIGVSPAARTYVTGFSDTLFSDGTYSTSPLVTGKIYASNMAVPTPSNLTTSVSNMETAYTDAAGRTTPDFTELYAGDVSGKILAPGLYKWGTGLLITNAGVTITGSATDIWIFQIAGDLTVNNGAIVTLAGGALAKNIFWQVAGGTGVSLGTTADFKGIVLAQKGIVVNTGARVKGRLLAQTAVTLDANAVTQPAN
;
A
#
# COMPACT_ATOMS: atom_id res chain seq x y z
N MET A 1 -0.43 4.54 69.82
CA MET A 1 0.19 5.16 68.63
C MET A 1 -0.90 5.27 67.57
N LYS A 2 -1.85 6.22 67.75
CA LYS A 2 -2.05 7.41 66.90
C LYS A 2 -2.27 7.06 65.40
N THR A 3 -3.51 6.82 64.94
CA THR A 3 -4.53 7.78 64.38
C THR A 3 -4.29 8.11 62.89
N PHE A 4 -5.23 8.34 61.97
CA PHE A 4 -6.71 8.49 61.94
C PHE A 4 -7.14 8.32 60.45
N LYS A 5 -8.37 7.88 60.19
CA LYS A 5 -9.05 8.03 58.89
C LYS A 5 -10.40 8.71 59.14
N GLN A 6 -10.80 9.56 58.18
CA GLN A 6 -12.17 9.95 57.79
C GLN A 6 -12.77 11.34 58.12
N TYR A 7 -13.20 11.98 57.02
CA TYR A 7 -14.45 12.72 56.69
C TYR A 7 -14.84 14.06 57.36
N SER A 8 -15.06 15.11 56.53
CA SER A 8 -16.40 15.68 56.17
C SER A 8 -16.51 17.23 56.17
N ASN A 9 -16.90 17.78 55.01
CA ASN A 9 -17.92 18.80 54.70
C ASN A 9 -17.97 20.26 55.27
N SER A 10 -17.99 21.19 54.29
CA SER A 10 -19.06 22.18 53.98
C SER A 10 -18.91 23.68 54.29
N ALA A 11 -19.36 24.46 53.28
CA ALA A 11 -19.97 25.82 53.30
C ALA A 11 -19.01 27.04 53.34
N ILE A 12 -19.23 28.21 52.70
CA ILE A 12 -20.30 28.84 51.90
C ILE A 12 -19.76 30.22 51.38
N PHE A 13 -20.27 30.72 50.24
CA PHE A 13 -20.32 32.14 49.73
C PHE A 13 -19.05 33.01 49.52
N SER A 14 -18.88 33.56 48.30
CA SER A 14 -19.27 34.95 47.94
C SER A 14 -18.50 35.53 46.74
N MET A 15 -19.21 35.64 45.61
CA MET A 15 -19.31 36.75 44.63
C MET A 15 -18.32 37.94 44.66
N LEU A 16 -17.64 38.21 43.53
CA LEU A 16 -17.39 39.56 42.96
C LEU A 16 -16.89 39.44 41.49
N PHE A 17 -17.75 39.61 40.48
CA PHE A 17 -17.99 40.84 39.70
C PHE A 17 -16.77 41.38 38.92
N MET A 18 -16.68 41.08 37.62
CA MET A 18 -16.29 42.11 36.65
C MET A 18 -17.02 41.91 35.31
N LEU A 19 -17.81 42.93 35.02
CA LEU A 19 -18.68 43.16 33.88
C LEU A 19 -17.88 43.94 32.84
N THR A 20 -17.74 43.42 31.62
CA THR A 20 -17.41 44.26 30.46
C THR A 20 -18.41 44.01 29.33
N ILE A 21 -19.13 45.08 29.07
CA ILE A 21 -20.19 45.37 28.12
C ILE A 21 -19.86 44.91 26.69
N PHE A 22 -20.74 44.12 26.07
CA PHE A 22 -20.87 44.05 24.61
C PHE A 22 -21.89 45.11 24.17
N THR A 23 -21.42 46.18 23.55
CA THR A 23 -22.28 47.08 22.76
C THR A 23 -22.51 46.46 21.40
N ALA A 24 -23.77 46.21 21.06
CA ALA A 24 -24.21 45.97 19.69
C ALA A 24 -24.01 47.25 18.87
N GLY A 25 -23.12 47.19 17.88
CA GLY A 25 -23.00 48.17 16.80
C GLY A 25 -23.42 47.52 15.49
N CYS A 26 -24.65 47.81 15.06
CA CYS A 26 -25.11 47.51 13.70
C CYS A 26 -24.49 48.56 12.76
N GLY A 27 -23.83 48.11 11.69
CA GLY A 27 -23.24 48.99 10.69
C GLY A 27 -22.74 48.20 9.49
N SER A 28 -23.56 48.16 8.45
CA SER A 28 -23.25 47.57 7.15
C SER A 28 -22.27 48.43 6.36
N SER A 29 -21.19 47.83 5.86
CA SER A 29 -20.58 48.20 4.58
C SER A 29 -19.62 47.10 4.14
N GLY A 30 -19.85 46.58 2.93
CA GLY A 30 -19.02 45.54 2.34
C GLY A 30 -17.59 46.02 2.17
N SER A 31 -16.66 45.26 2.74
CA SER A 31 -15.25 45.29 2.38
C SER A 31 -14.75 43.86 2.41
N SER A 32 -14.36 43.38 1.23
CA SER A 32 -13.77 42.07 0.99
C SER A 32 -12.51 41.95 1.85
N THR A 33 -12.63 41.26 2.99
CA THR A 33 -11.49 40.82 3.78
C THR A 33 -11.16 39.43 3.31
N VAL A 34 -10.09 39.35 2.53
CA VAL A 34 -9.40 38.08 2.24
C VAL A 34 -8.94 37.55 3.59
N VAL A 35 -9.71 36.63 4.16
CA VAL A 35 -9.18 35.73 5.17
C VAL A 35 -8.24 34.81 4.40
N THR A 36 -6.93 35.07 4.48
CA THR A 36 -5.95 34.05 4.18
C THR A 36 -6.19 32.93 5.18
N GLU A 37 -6.93 31.91 4.75
CA GLU A 37 -6.94 30.64 5.45
C GLU A 37 -5.49 30.19 5.57
N ASN A 38 -5.02 30.04 6.80
CA ASN A 38 -3.75 29.38 7.08
C ASN A 38 -3.88 27.95 6.57
N ASN A 39 -3.41 27.74 5.33
CA ASN A 39 -3.16 26.44 4.76
C ASN A 39 -2.15 25.75 5.68
N SER A 40 -2.64 24.88 6.57
CA SER A 40 -1.78 23.92 7.26
C SER A 40 -1.17 23.05 6.18
N THR A 41 0.04 23.40 5.76
CA THR A 41 0.89 22.54 4.96
C THR A 41 1.18 21.32 5.81
N ASN A 42 0.48 20.23 5.53
CA ASN A 42 0.80 18.91 6.05
C ASN A 42 2.11 18.48 5.36
N SER A 43 3.22 19.05 5.82
CA SER A 43 4.57 18.79 5.34
C SER A 43 5.08 17.57 6.09
N SER A 44 4.82 16.39 5.53
CA SER A 44 5.65 15.23 5.84
C SER A 44 7.03 15.52 5.24
N THR A 45 8.07 15.53 6.05
CA THR A 45 9.47 15.56 5.59
C THR A 45 9.69 14.46 4.56
N PRO A 46 10.27 14.74 3.39
CA PRO A 46 10.52 13.69 2.42
C PRO A 46 11.45 12.61 2.97
N THR A 47 11.30 11.37 2.53
CA THR A 47 12.06 10.22 3.00
C THR A 47 12.57 9.38 1.84
N VAL A 48 13.74 8.77 2.00
CA VAL A 48 14.20 7.72 1.09
C VAL A 48 13.38 6.46 1.36
N ILE A 49 12.57 6.04 0.40
CA ILE A 49 11.62 4.94 0.50
C ILE A 49 12.16 3.61 -0.02
N SER A 50 13.19 3.61 -0.87
CA SER A 50 13.86 2.38 -1.27
C SER A 50 15.23 2.62 -1.88
N THR A 51 16.07 1.59 -1.86
CA THR A 51 17.40 1.60 -2.48
C THR A 51 17.60 0.36 -3.35
N VAL A 52 18.43 0.48 -4.38
CA VAL A 52 18.97 -0.67 -5.12
C VAL A 52 20.49 -0.52 -5.15
N PRO A 53 21.27 -1.47 -4.60
CA PRO A 53 20.82 -2.64 -3.85
C PRO A 53 20.07 -2.30 -2.55
N ILE A 54 19.18 -3.20 -2.13
CA ILE A 54 18.50 -3.11 -0.83
C ILE A 54 19.50 -3.34 0.32
N ASN A 55 19.20 -2.82 1.51
CA ASN A 55 20.05 -3.00 2.68
C ASN A 55 20.26 -4.50 3.00
N GLY A 56 21.52 -4.90 3.17
CA GLY A 56 21.94 -6.27 3.44
C GLY A 56 21.98 -7.19 2.22
N ALA A 57 21.75 -6.69 1.00
CA ALA A 57 21.80 -7.52 -0.20
C ALA A 57 23.18 -8.15 -0.41
N THR A 58 23.24 -9.38 -0.90
CA THR A 58 24.48 -10.11 -1.18
C THR A 58 24.52 -10.61 -2.62
N GLY A 59 25.71 -10.83 -3.17
CA GLY A 59 25.85 -11.34 -4.54
C GLY A 59 25.62 -10.26 -5.60
N ILE A 60 25.75 -8.99 -5.24
CA ILE A 60 25.54 -7.86 -6.13
C ILE A 60 26.64 -7.80 -7.20
N ALA A 61 26.26 -7.60 -8.46
CA ALA A 61 27.20 -7.53 -9.56
C ALA A 61 28.22 -6.39 -9.42
N LEU A 62 29.44 -6.61 -9.92
CA LEU A 62 30.55 -5.66 -9.75
C LEU A 62 30.34 -4.34 -10.48
N ASN A 63 29.57 -4.32 -11.56
CA ASN A 63 29.29 -3.15 -12.40
C ASN A 63 27.93 -2.49 -12.08
N THR A 64 27.31 -2.79 -10.94
CA THR A 64 26.00 -2.20 -10.60
C THR A 64 26.11 -0.71 -10.23
N ASN A 65 25.17 0.08 -10.71
CA ASN A 65 24.88 1.41 -10.21
C ASN A 65 24.04 1.35 -8.94
N ILE A 66 24.22 2.32 -8.04
CA ILE A 66 23.50 2.40 -6.78
C ILE A 66 22.42 3.46 -6.89
N THR A 67 21.19 3.13 -6.52
CA THR A 67 20.04 4.03 -6.61
C THR A 67 19.31 4.16 -5.29
N ALA A 68 18.71 5.32 -5.08
CA ALA A 68 17.81 5.60 -3.97
C ALA A 68 16.60 6.41 -4.45
N PHE A 69 15.42 6.03 -3.98
CA PHE A 69 14.14 6.64 -4.36
C PHE A 69 13.55 7.40 -3.17
N SER A 70 13.05 8.60 -3.42
CA SER A 70 12.41 9.50 -2.44
C SER A 70 10.89 9.49 -2.61
N ASP A 71 10.12 9.61 -1.52
CA ASP A 71 8.66 9.77 -1.55
C ASP A 71 8.20 11.14 -2.04
N GLN A 72 9.06 12.16 -1.95
CA GLN A 72 8.79 13.50 -2.47
C GLN A 72 9.97 14.08 -3.24
N VAL A 73 9.69 15.19 -3.90
CA VAL A 73 10.64 15.99 -4.65
C VAL A 73 11.70 16.54 -3.70
N PHE A 74 12.97 16.21 -3.94
CA PHE A 74 14.12 16.83 -3.29
C PHE A 74 14.73 17.92 -4.18
N ASP A 75 15.56 18.79 -3.59
CA ASP A 75 16.36 19.74 -4.36
C ASP A 75 17.53 19.00 -5.03
N SER A 76 17.40 18.72 -6.32
CA SER A 76 18.40 17.99 -7.11
C SER A 76 19.76 18.68 -7.17
N THR A 77 19.83 19.98 -6.93
CA THR A 77 21.12 20.71 -6.90
C THR A 77 21.96 20.34 -5.68
N THR A 78 21.34 19.73 -4.66
CA THR A 78 22.02 19.28 -3.43
C THR A 78 22.53 17.84 -3.53
N VAL A 79 22.20 17.12 -4.62
CA VAL A 79 22.64 15.75 -4.87
C VAL A 79 23.98 15.77 -5.60
N SER A 80 25.04 15.30 -4.93
CA SER A 80 26.40 15.33 -5.44
C SER A 80 27.27 14.25 -4.78
N ALA A 81 28.52 14.13 -5.24
CA ALA A 81 29.49 13.18 -4.69
C ALA A 81 29.85 13.41 -3.21
N THR A 82 29.44 14.53 -2.60
CA THR A 82 29.61 14.76 -1.15
C THR A 82 28.37 14.37 -0.35
N THR A 83 27.20 14.28 -0.99
CA THR A 83 25.93 14.04 -0.30
C THR A 83 25.38 12.65 -0.55
N PHE A 84 25.77 11.99 -1.65
CA PHE A 84 25.58 10.56 -1.89
C PHE A 84 26.94 9.90 -2.10
N THR A 85 27.38 9.11 -1.13
CA THR A 85 28.71 8.49 -1.12
C THR A 85 28.62 6.97 -1.05
N LEU A 86 29.63 6.30 -1.58
CA LEU A 86 29.83 4.85 -1.46
C LEU A 86 31.24 4.57 -0.93
N ALA A 87 31.39 3.64 0.02
CA ALA A 87 32.69 3.29 0.59
C ALA A 87 32.77 1.79 0.93
N HIS A 88 33.99 1.25 0.97
CA HIS A 88 34.29 -0.06 1.57
C HIS A 88 35.31 0.11 2.70
N GLY A 89 34.91 -0.19 3.93
CA GLY A 89 35.69 0.20 5.11
C GLY A 89 35.88 1.71 5.17
N SER A 90 37.13 2.17 5.27
CA SER A 90 37.49 3.60 5.24
C SER A 90 37.79 4.15 3.84
N THR A 91 37.69 3.32 2.79
CA THR A 91 38.06 3.70 1.43
C THR A 91 36.82 4.14 0.65
N ALA A 92 36.81 5.40 0.21
CA ALA A 92 35.75 5.92 -0.65
C ALA A 92 35.85 5.32 -2.07
N VAL A 93 34.70 5.00 -2.65
CA VAL A 93 34.57 4.66 -4.07
C VAL A 93 34.35 5.94 -4.85
N THR A 94 35.06 6.11 -5.96
CA THR A 94 34.82 7.23 -6.88
C THR A 94 33.65 6.88 -7.81
N GLY A 95 32.65 7.75 -7.88
CA GLY A 95 31.49 7.60 -8.74
C GLY A 95 30.92 8.94 -9.19
N ALA A 96 30.20 8.93 -10.31
CA ALA A 96 29.37 10.05 -10.71
C ALA A 96 28.06 10.00 -9.91
N VAL A 97 27.61 11.15 -9.42
CA VAL A 97 26.33 11.27 -8.72
C VAL A 97 25.40 12.12 -9.55
N THR A 98 24.21 11.59 -9.84
CA THR A 98 23.16 12.26 -10.61
C THR A 98 21.82 12.10 -9.93
N SER A 99 20.81 12.80 -10.44
CA SER A 99 19.43 12.67 -9.99
C SER A 99 18.47 12.74 -11.16
N GLU A 100 17.41 11.94 -11.11
CA GLU A 100 16.36 11.87 -12.14
C GLU A 100 15.00 12.24 -11.54
N GLY A 101 14.25 13.08 -12.26
CA GLY A 101 12.89 13.49 -11.89
C GLY A 101 12.76 14.10 -10.49
N ASN A 102 13.84 14.63 -9.93
CA ASN A 102 13.95 15.15 -8.55
C ASN A 102 13.47 14.19 -7.45
N THR A 103 13.38 12.90 -7.75
CA THR A 103 12.84 11.87 -6.84
C THR A 103 13.72 10.62 -6.81
N THR A 104 14.69 10.51 -7.72
CA THR A 104 15.64 9.40 -7.77
C THR A 104 17.07 9.92 -7.72
N MET A 105 17.88 9.39 -6.81
CA MET A 105 19.32 9.66 -6.70
C MET A 105 20.10 8.46 -7.21
N LEU A 106 21.16 8.71 -7.98
CA LEU A 106 22.01 7.68 -8.58
C LEU A 106 23.47 7.93 -8.21
N PHE A 107 24.19 6.86 -7.88
CA PHE A 107 25.64 6.82 -7.75
C PHE A 107 26.17 5.76 -8.72
N ASN A 108 26.93 6.19 -9.72
CA ASN A 108 27.48 5.36 -10.77
C ASN A 108 28.98 5.20 -10.54
N PRO A 109 29.46 4.06 -10.01
CA PRO A 109 30.88 3.83 -9.79
C PRO A 109 31.68 4.02 -11.09
N THR A 110 32.80 4.75 -11.01
CA THR A 110 33.68 4.98 -12.18
C THR A 110 34.44 3.74 -12.63
N THR A 111 34.54 2.73 -11.75
CA THR A 111 35.17 1.45 -11.98
C THR A 111 34.36 0.36 -11.30
N ASN A 112 34.44 -0.87 -11.81
CA ASN A 112 33.80 -2.01 -11.17
C ASN A 112 34.19 -2.11 -9.69
N LEU A 113 33.19 -2.38 -8.87
CA LEU A 113 33.36 -2.67 -7.45
C LEU A 113 34.21 -3.93 -7.26
N LEU A 114 34.84 -4.03 -6.09
CA LEU A 114 35.64 -5.19 -5.71
C LEU A 114 34.74 -6.39 -5.44
N ALA A 115 35.20 -7.60 -5.76
CA ALA A 115 34.45 -8.83 -5.53
C ALA A 115 34.33 -9.18 -4.05
N ASN A 116 33.22 -9.81 -3.66
CA ASN A 116 32.93 -10.32 -2.31
C ASN A 116 33.20 -9.28 -1.21
N THR A 117 32.90 -8.01 -1.49
CA THR A 117 33.26 -6.86 -0.66
C THR A 117 32.00 -6.19 -0.12
N LEU A 118 31.99 -5.91 1.18
CA LEU A 118 30.94 -5.14 1.84
C LEU A 118 31.12 -3.65 1.54
N TYR A 119 30.12 -3.07 0.90
CA TYR A 119 30.01 -1.64 0.65
C TYR A 119 28.98 -1.01 1.57
N THR A 120 29.22 0.23 1.95
CA THR A 120 28.30 1.10 2.68
C THR A 120 28.02 2.32 1.83
N ALA A 121 26.74 2.53 1.52
CA ALA A 121 26.26 3.73 0.86
C ALA A 121 25.68 4.68 1.91
N THR A 122 25.82 5.97 1.67
CA THR A 122 25.36 7.01 2.59
C THR A 122 24.76 8.15 1.81
N ILE A 123 23.52 8.53 2.18
CA ILE A 123 22.91 9.79 1.79
C ILE A 123 22.90 10.68 3.02
N THR A 124 23.59 11.82 2.94
CA THR A 124 23.75 12.72 4.07
C THR A 124 22.53 13.60 4.29
N THR A 125 22.38 14.17 5.49
CA THR A 125 21.37 15.20 5.78
C THR A 125 21.54 16.50 4.99
N ALA A 126 22.61 16.64 4.20
CA ALA A 126 22.83 17.79 3.32
C ALA A 126 22.09 17.68 1.98
N VAL A 127 21.46 16.54 1.65
CA VAL A 127 20.41 16.53 0.63
C VAL A 127 19.20 17.25 1.23
N LEU A 128 18.68 18.24 0.51
CA LEU A 128 17.58 19.09 0.97
C LEU A 128 16.26 18.75 0.25
N ASP A 129 15.13 19.06 0.87
CA ASP A 129 13.83 18.99 0.19
C ASP A 129 13.71 20.07 -0.89
N ALA A 130 12.65 19.99 -1.72
CA ALA A 130 12.39 21.00 -2.77
C ALA A 130 12.19 22.44 -2.24
N ASN A 131 11.98 22.61 -0.94
CA ASN A 131 11.89 23.91 -0.27
C ASN A 131 13.22 24.34 0.35
N SER A 132 14.31 23.64 0.02
CA SER A 132 15.68 23.85 0.53
C SER A 132 15.78 23.74 2.07
N THR A 133 14.96 22.89 2.68
CA THR A 133 15.01 22.49 4.09
C THR A 133 15.59 21.09 4.24
N THR A 134 15.73 20.56 5.46
CA THR A 134 16.30 19.22 5.67
C THR A 134 15.43 18.12 5.09
N LEU A 135 15.96 17.33 4.15
CA LEU A 135 15.31 16.12 3.63
C LEU A 135 15.28 15.04 4.71
N LEU A 136 16.44 14.73 5.28
CA LEU A 136 16.64 13.66 6.25
C LEU A 136 16.92 14.24 7.64
N ASP A 137 16.36 13.62 8.67
CA ASP A 137 16.64 13.91 10.09
C ASP A 137 17.98 13.32 10.57
N ALA A 138 18.45 12.27 9.90
CA ALA A 138 19.77 11.66 10.08
C ALA A 138 20.32 11.14 8.73
N ASN A 139 21.62 10.89 8.65
CA ASN A 139 22.20 10.26 7.45
C ASN A 139 21.52 8.91 7.21
N MET A 140 21.03 8.70 5.98
CA MET A 140 20.55 7.40 5.54
C MET A 140 21.75 6.53 5.17
N ILE A 141 21.91 5.40 5.86
CA ILE A 141 23.04 4.49 5.69
C ILE A 141 22.51 3.09 5.42
N TRP A 142 23.01 2.46 4.37
CA TRP A 142 22.74 1.05 4.09
C TRP A 142 23.98 0.37 3.55
N SER A 143 23.98 -0.97 3.59
CA SER A 143 25.10 -1.77 3.12
C SER A 143 24.66 -2.86 2.16
N PHE A 144 25.58 -3.33 1.32
CA PHE A 144 25.40 -4.49 0.45
C PHE A 144 26.75 -5.15 0.20
N THR A 145 26.74 -6.44 -0.13
CA THR A 145 27.93 -7.23 -0.43
C THR A 145 27.93 -7.63 -1.91
N THR A 146 28.99 -7.29 -2.62
CA THR A 146 29.18 -7.71 -4.01
C THR A 146 29.41 -9.22 -4.12
N GLY A 147 29.07 -9.79 -5.28
CA GLY A 147 29.41 -11.15 -5.67
C GLY A 147 30.79 -11.25 -6.30
N ALA A 148 30.98 -12.24 -7.16
CA ALA A 148 32.26 -12.50 -7.83
C ALA A 148 32.32 -12.03 -9.29
N THR A 149 31.17 -11.70 -9.89
CA THR A 149 31.04 -11.49 -11.35
C THR A 149 30.38 -10.16 -11.68
N VAL A 150 30.74 -9.63 -12.86
CA VAL A 150 29.96 -8.58 -13.51
C VAL A 150 28.63 -9.15 -14.00
N ASP A 151 27.63 -8.29 -14.12
CA ASP A 151 26.39 -8.61 -14.79
C ASP A 151 26.53 -8.33 -16.29
N THR A 152 26.14 -9.30 -17.09
CA THR A 152 26.12 -9.25 -18.55
C THR A 152 24.76 -9.69 -19.11
N ILE A 153 23.76 -9.87 -18.24
CA ILE A 153 22.43 -10.31 -18.62
C ILE A 153 21.63 -9.05 -18.95
N ALA A 154 21.06 -9.00 -20.15
CA ALA A 154 20.21 -7.89 -20.53
C ALA A 154 18.84 -7.97 -19.84
N PRO A 155 18.23 -6.81 -19.50
CA PRO A 155 16.88 -6.80 -18.97
C PRO A 155 15.90 -7.35 -20.01
N THR A 156 14.86 -8.04 -19.55
CA THR A 156 13.76 -8.55 -20.39
C THR A 156 12.43 -8.05 -19.88
N VAL A 157 11.47 -7.80 -20.77
CA VAL A 157 10.10 -7.45 -20.37
C VAL A 157 9.33 -8.73 -20.09
N THR A 158 9.02 -8.96 -18.82
CA THR A 158 8.32 -10.16 -18.33
C THR A 158 6.80 -10.01 -18.42
N LEU A 159 6.27 -8.79 -18.34
CA LEU A 159 4.84 -8.52 -18.47
C LEU A 159 4.57 -7.13 -19.07
N THR A 160 3.44 -6.99 -19.76
CA THR A 160 2.94 -5.71 -20.29
C THR A 160 1.46 -5.53 -19.94
N TYR A 161 1.06 -4.31 -19.65
CA TYR A 161 -0.34 -3.91 -19.57
C TYR A 161 -0.58 -2.66 -20.45
N PRO A 162 -1.67 -2.57 -21.22
CA PRO A 162 -2.59 -3.66 -21.54
C PRO A 162 -1.88 -4.86 -22.15
N ASP A 163 -2.47 -6.05 -22.01
CA ASP A 163 -1.94 -7.26 -22.63
C ASP A 163 -1.85 -7.11 -24.14
N THR A 164 -0.98 -7.89 -24.77
CA THR A 164 -0.85 -7.90 -26.24
C THR A 164 -2.20 -8.26 -26.87
N ASN A 165 -2.66 -7.42 -27.79
CA ASN A 165 -3.96 -7.49 -28.47
C ASN A 165 -5.18 -7.30 -27.56
N ALA A 166 -5.03 -6.73 -26.36
CA ALA A 166 -6.17 -6.38 -25.52
C ALA A 166 -7.14 -5.45 -26.27
N THR A 167 -8.43 -5.62 -26.08
CA THR A 167 -9.49 -4.78 -26.67
C THR A 167 -10.32 -4.11 -25.58
N ASN A 168 -11.06 -3.05 -25.93
CA ASN A 168 -11.87 -2.28 -25.00
C ASN A 168 -11.07 -1.69 -23.81
N VAL A 169 -9.80 -1.38 -24.04
CA VAL A 169 -8.97 -0.68 -23.04
C VAL A 169 -9.51 0.74 -22.88
N SER A 170 -9.75 1.19 -21.65
CA SER A 170 -10.30 2.53 -21.46
C SER A 170 -9.31 3.61 -21.94
N ILE A 171 -9.85 4.73 -22.42
CA ILE A 171 -9.08 5.77 -23.11
C ILE A 171 -8.11 6.56 -22.21
N ASP A 172 -8.24 6.45 -20.89
CA ASP A 172 -7.42 7.12 -19.87
C ASP A 172 -6.43 6.17 -19.16
N ARG A 173 -6.32 4.91 -19.60
CA ARG A 173 -5.43 3.93 -18.96
C ARG A 173 -3.96 4.26 -19.20
N SER A 174 -3.14 3.98 -18.19
CA SER A 174 -1.68 3.96 -18.32
C SER A 174 -1.22 2.64 -18.97
N VAL A 175 -0.06 2.70 -19.62
CA VAL A 175 0.60 1.55 -20.24
C VAL A 175 1.81 1.17 -19.38
N THR A 176 1.95 -0.09 -19.03
CA THR A 176 2.93 -0.59 -18.06
C THR A 176 3.76 -1.72 -18.65
N ALA A 177 5.03 -1.79 -18.25
CA ALA A 177 5.91 -2.93 -18.49
C ALA A 177 6.67 -3.31 -17.22
N LEU A 178 6.71 -4.61 -16.90
CA LEU A 178 7.53 -5.19 -15.83
C LEU A 178 8.79 -5.81 -16.44
N PHE A 179 9.93 -5.57 -15.82
CA PHE A 179 11.24 -6.07 -16.26
C PHE A 179 11.77 -7.18 -15.35
N SER A 180 12.68 -8.00 -15.87
CA SER A 180 13.37 -9.07 -15.12
C SER A 180 14.33 -8.57 -14.05
N GLU A 181 14.74 -7.30 -14.13
CA GLU A 181 15.73 -6.69 -13.28
C GLU A 181 15.59 -5.17 -13.25
N ALA A 182 16.37 -4.50 -12.39
CA ALA A 182 16.26 -3.07 -12.18
C ALA A 182 16.91 -2.32 -13.35
N LEU A 183 16.21 -1.32 -13.87
CA LEU A 183 16.64 -0.44 -14.95
C LEU A 183 17.48 0.72 -14.41
N ASP A 184 18.36 1.25 -15.25
CA ASP A 184 18.97 2.56 -15.04
C ASP A 184 17.89 3.64 -15.26
N PRO A 185 17.48 4.38 -14.20
CA PRO A 185 16.46 5.41 -14.30
C PRO A 185 16.78 6.51 -15.32
N SER A 186 18.05 6.79 -15.60
CA SER A 186 18.47 7.82 -16.57
C SER A 186 18.15 7.43 -18.02
N THR A 187 17.91 6.14 -18.28
CA THR A 187 17.50 5.63 -19.60
C THR A 187 15.99 5.53 -19.76
N VAL A 188 15.22 5.85 -18.72
CA VAL A 188 13.76 5.76 -18.72
C VAL A 188 13.15 7.13 -18.98
N SER A 189 12.53 7.30 -20.15
CA SER A 189 11.93 8.58 -20.53
C SER A 189 10.82 8.41 -21.58
N PRO A 190 10.05 9.48 -21.89
CA PRO A 190 9.08 9.47 -22.99
C PRO A 190 9.68 9.20 -24.39
N THR A 191 11.00 9.14 -24.55
CA THR A 191 11.64 8.75 -25.82
C THR A 191 11.96 7.26 -25.87
N THR A 192 12.11 6.60 -24.72
CA THR A 192 12.43 5.17 -24.62
C THR A 192 11.21 4.30 -24.34
N PHE A 193 10.12 4.88 -23.82
CA PHE A 193 8.80 4.27 -23.77
C PHE A 193 7.78 5.17 -24.47
N THR A 194 7.26 4.71 -25.60
CA THR A 194 6.35 5.48 -26.47
C THR A 194 5.05 4.74 -26.73
N LEU A 195 4.01 5.50 -27.06
CA LEU A 195 2.70 4.99 -27.42
C LEU A 195 2.21 5.71 -28.68
N ALA A 196 2.00 5.00 -29.79
CA ALA A 196 1.65 5.61 -31.07
C ALA A 196 0.58 4.78 -31.80
N THR A 197 -0.28 5.38 -32.62
CA THR A 197 -1.32 4.62 -33.37
C THR A 197 -0.73 3.74 -34.46
N THR A 198 0.42 4.13 -35.00
CA THR A 198 1.19 3.37 -35.98
C THR A 198 2.63 3.31 -35.51
N LEU A 199 3.29 2.16 -35.63
CA LEU A 199 4.70 2.03 -35.27
C LEU A 199 5.55 3.08 -36.00
N GLY A 200 6.31 3.87 -35.24
CA GLY A 200 7.16 4.93 -35.78
C GLY A 200 6.45 6.26 -36.10
N SER A 201 5.13 6.38 -35.87
CA SER A 201 4.45 7.68 -35.94
C SER A 201 4.71 8.53 -34.70
N THR A 202 4.31 9.80 -34.74
CA THR A 202 4.37 10.69 -33.57
C THR A 202 3.66 10.03 -32.37
N PRO A 203 4.36 9.85 -31.22
CA PRO A 203 3.74 9.29 -30.04
C PRO A 203 2.66 10.21 -29.44
N ALA A 204 1.67 9.62 -28.80
CA ALA A 204 0.76 10.31 -27.90
C ALA A 204 1.56 10.95 -26.75
N SER A 205 1.17 12.15 -26.35
CA SER A 205 1.77 12.83 -25.21
C SER A 205 1.54 12.04 -23.93
N GLY A 206 2.60 11.84 -23.16
CA GLY A 206 2.57 11.05 -21.94
C GLY A 206 3.75 11.37 -21.04
N THR A 207 3.59 11.01 -19.77
CA THR A 207 4.68 10.99 -18.79
C THR A 207 5.13 9.55 -18.61
N VAL A 208 6.44 9.34 -18.44
CA VAL A 208 7.00 8.03 -18.12
C VAL A 208 7.55 8.09 -16.71
N SER A 209 7.23 7.08 -15.91
CA SER A 209 7.71 6.90 -14.54
C SER A 209 8.25 5.49 -14.36
N TYR A 210 9.16 5.33 -13.41
CA TYR A 210 9.81 4.07 -13.11
C TYR A 210 9.96 3.88 -11.61
N SER A 211 9.59 2.70 -11.12
CA SER A 211 9.73 2.32 -9.71
C SER A 211 9.82 0.80 -9.58
N GLY A 212 10.73 0.31 -8.74
CA GLY A 212 11.00 -1.12 -8.59
C GLY A 212 11.54 -1.70 -9.90
N ASN A 213 10.75 -2.51 -10.60
CA ASN A 213 11.06 -3.07 -11.92
C ASN A 213 10.00 -2.69 -12.96
N THR A 214 9.16 -1.70 -12.62
CA THR A 214 7.97 -1.37 -13.38
C THR A 214 8.11 0.00 -14.00
N MET A 215 7.99 0.06 -15.32
CA MET A 215 7.94 1.30 -16.08
C MET A 215 6.49 1.57 -16.51
N VAL A 216 6.02 2.80 -16.29
CA VAL A 216 4.63 3.21 -16.55
C VAL A 216 4.63 4.46 -17.42
N LEU A 217 3.94 4.39 -18.56
CA LEU A 217 3.59 5.52 -19.42
C LEU A 217 2.14 5.92 -19.13
N LYS A 218 1.93 7.13 -18.61
CA LYS A 218 0.61 7.72 -18.40
C LYS A 218 0.33 8.77 -19.48
N PRO A 219 -0.65 8.57 -20.37
CA PRO A 219 -1.08 9.59 -21.32
C PRO A 219 -1.50 10.88 -20.60
N THR A 220 -1.10 12.05 -21.11
CA THR A 220 -1.51 13.34 -20.53
C THR A 220 -2.89 13.79 -20.99
N VAL A 221 -3.40 13.16 -22.05
CA VAL A 221 -4.74 13.33 -22.61
C VAL A 221 -5.34 11.95 -22.85
N ASN A 222 -6.67 11.87 -22.81
CA ASN A 222 -7.35 10.64 -23.19
C ASN A 222 -6.96 10.23 -24.62
N LEU A 223 -6.63 8.97 -24.79
CA LEU A 223 -6.40 8.32 -26.07
C LEU A 223 -7.67 8.38 -26.94
N ALA A 224 -7.51 8.28 -28.24
CA ALA A 224 -8.64 8.22 -29.16
C ALA A 224 -9.45 6.94 -28.93
N ALA A 225 -10.78 7.02 -29.06
CA ALA A 225 -11.66 5.88 -28.89
C ALA A 225 -11.55 4.89 -30.06
N SER A 226 -11.83 3.60 -29.81
CA SER A 226 -11.85 2.53 -30.82
C SER A 226 -10.61 2.49 -31.72
N THR A 227 -9.45 2.84 -31.15
CA THR A 227 -8.19 3.06 -31.87
C THR A 227 -7.15 2.07 -31.40
N GLN A 228 -6.47 1.43 -32.35
CA GLN A 228 -5.31 0.59 -32.03
C GLN A 228 -4.11 1.47 -31.73
N TYR A 229 -3.45 1.20 -30.61
CA TYR A 229 -2.19 1.79 -30.23
C TYR A 229 -1.10 0.72 -30.16
N THR A 230 0.11 1.13 -30.52
CA THR A 230 1.35 0.37 -30.45
C THR A 230 2.23 0.99 -29.37
N ALA A 231 2.50 0.24 -28.32
CA ALA A 231 3.45 0.60 -27.28
C ALA A 231 4.84 0.06 -27.67
N THR A 232 5.86 0.89 -27.51
CA THR A 232 7.25 0.55 -27.86
C THR A 232 8.19 0.94 -26.73
N ILE A 233 8.97 -0.03 -26.27
CA ILE A 233 10.14 0.18 -25.41
C ILE A 233 11.38 -0.07 -26.24
N THR A 234 12.24 0.93 -26.35
CA THR A 234 13.42 0.87 -27.22
C THR A 234 14.56 0.08 -26.56
N THR A 235 15.53 -0.34 -27.39
CA THR A 235 16.78 -0.96 -26.90
C THR A 235 17.71 0.02 -26.17
N SER A 236 17.33 1.30 -26.05
CA SER A 236 18.12 2.29 -25.31
C SER A 236 17.90 2.22 -23.79
N VAL A 237 16.87 1.50 -23.34
CA VAL A 237 16.68 1.19 -21.92
C VAL A 237 17.76 0.20 -21.49
N THR A 238 18.50 0.53 -20.43
CA THR A 238 19.53 -0.35 -19.85
C THR A 238 19.18 -0.74 -18.42
N ASP A 239 19.77 -1.83 -17.93
CA ASP A 239 19.82 -2.14 -16.51
C ASP A 239 20.83 -1.27 -15.75
N LEU A 240 20.92 -1.44 -14.43
CA LEU A 240 21.90 -0.78 -13.57
C LEU A 240 23.36 -1.20 -13.84
N ALA A 241 23.58 -2.27 -14.59
CA ALA A 241 24.88 -2.77 -14.99
C ALA A 241 25.33 -2.26 -16.39
N GLY A 242 24.46 -1.52 -17.07
CA GLY A 242 24.66 -0.97 -18.41
C GLY A 242 24.30 -1.92 -19.56
N ASN A 243 23.68 -3.08 -19.29
CA ASN A 243 23.23 -3.96 -20.38
C ASN A 243 21.93 -3.41 -20.97
N ALA A 244 21.94 -3.17 -22.28
CA ALA A 244 20.79 -2.71 -23.02
C ALA A 244 19.75 -3.82 -23.22
N LEU A 245 18.47 -3.45 -23.23
CA LEU A 245 17.39 -4.33 -23.66
C LEU A 245 17.73 -4.90 -25.05
N ALA A 246 17.87 -6.23 -25.15
CA ALA A 246 18.43 -6.88 -26.33
C ALA A 246 17.62 -6.67 -27.61
N VAL A 247 16.28 -6.59 -27.47
CA VAL A 247 15.34 -6.34 -28.57
C VAL A 247 14.25 -5.41 -28.06
N ALA A 248 13.90 -4.40 -28.86
CA ALA A 248 12.80 -3.49 -28.53
C ALA A 248 11.52 -4.27 -28.26
N LYS A 249 10.86 -3.99 -27.13
CA LYS A 249 9.56 -4.59 -26.81
C LYS A 249 8.48 -3.79 -27.51
N VAL A 250 7.75 -4.44 -28.41
CA VAL A 250 6.63 -3.84 -29.15
C VAL A 250 5.38 -4.68 -28.93
N TRP A 251 4.27 -4.04 -28.60
CA TRP A 251 2.97 -4.69 -28.50
C TRP A 251 1.84 -3.72 -28.82
N THR A 252 0.67 -4.26 -29.13
CA THR A 252 -0.52 -3.47 -29.49
C THR A 252 -1.67 -3.72 -28.53
N PHE A 253 -2.57 -2.75 -28.44
CA PHE A 253 -3.90 -2.87 -27.82
C PHE A 253 -4.88 -1.93 -28.51
N THR A 254 -6.17 -2.18 -28.36
CA THR A 254 -7.24 -1.36 -28.94
C THR A 254 -8.07 -0.72 -27.83
N THR A 255 -8.19 0.61 -27.88
CA THR A 255 -9.03 1.36 -26.94
C THR A 255 -10.52 1.09 -27.17
N GLY A 256 -11.30 1.19 -26.10
CA GLY A 256 -12.76 1.27 -26.17
C GLY A 256 -13.24 2.71 -26.36
N THR A 257 -14.41 3.03 -25.83
CA THR A 257 -15.03 4.37 -25.97
C THR A 257 -15.15 5.13 -24.65
N THR A 258 -14.75 4.54 -23.53
CA THR A 258 -14.97 5.08 -22.19
C THR A 258 -13.64 5.32 -21.46
N VAL A 259 -13.67 6.24 -20.51
CA VAL A 259 -12.66 6.34 -19.44
C VAL A 259 -12.85 5.21 -18.41
N ALA A 260 -11.93 5.02 -17.47
CA ALA A 260 -12.18 4.14 -16.32
C ALA A 260 -13.47 4.58 -15.67
N SER A 261 -14.26 3.60 -15.27
CA SER A 261 -15.24 3.86 -14.23
C SER A 261 -14.50 4.27 -12.95
N VAL A 262 -14.99 5.32 -12.28
CA VAL A 262 -14.57 5.60 -10.90
C VAL A 262 -14.75 4.31 -10.11
N LEU A 263 -13.67 3.81 -9.51
CA LEU A 263 -13.69 2.51 -8.84
C LEU A 263 -14.71 2.54 -7.71
N ALA A 264 -15.84 1.88 -7.89
CA ALA A 264 -16.87 1.81 -6.87
C ALA A 264 -16.41 0.93 -5.70
N PRO A 265 -16.83 1.21 -4.46
CA PRO A 265 -16.55 0.33 -3.32
C PRO A 265 -17.16 -1.06 -3.53
N VAL A 266 -16.60 -2.09 -2.90
CA VAL A 266 -17.20 -3.44 -2.89
C VAL A 266 -18.39 -3.44 -1.93
N ASN A 267 -19.57 -3.80 -2.44
CA ASN A 267 -20.77 -3.86 -1.62
C ASN A 267 -20.76 -5.13 -0.76
N LEU A 268 -20.59 -4.97 0.54
CA LEU A 268 -20.57 -6.10 1.49
C LEU A 268 -21.96 -6.62 1.84
N GLY A 269 -23.04 -5.91 1.47
CA GLY A 269 -24.39 -6.21 1.94
C GLY A 269 -24.43 -6.39 3.47
N THR A 270 -25.15 -7.41 3.93
CA THR A 270 -25.22 -7.73 5.37
C THR A 270 -23.93 -8.33 5.95
N ALA A 271 -22.97 -8.77 5.12
CA ALA A 271 -21.65 -9.16 5.62
C ALA A 271 -20.91 -7.97 6.26
N GLY A 272 -21.23 -6.74 5.83
CA GLY A 272 -20.68 -5.50 6.39
C GLY A 272 -21.03 -5.26 7.86
N ASN A 273 -22.02 -5.97 8.40
CA ASN A 273 -22.40 -5.89 9.82
C ASN A 273 -21.43 -6.64 10.75
N TYR A 274 -20.57 -7.50 10.20
CA TYR A 274 -19.65 -8.33 10.98
C TYR A 274 -18.23 -7.80 10.86
N VAL A 275 -17.51 -7.79 11.98
CA VAL A 275 -16.06 -7.59 11.98
C VAL A 275 -15.32 -8.87 11.62
N ILE A 276 -15.90 -10.03 11.97
CA ILE A 276 -15.40 -11.36 11.57
C ILE A 276 -16.59 -12.19 11.08
N LEU A 277 -16.51 -12.72 9.86
CA LEU A 277 -17.50 -13.65 9.31
C LEU A 277 -16.77 -14.82 8.67
N ALA A 278 -17.09 -16.04 9.09
CA ALA A 278 -16.43 -17.26 8.63
C ALA A 278 -17.44 -18.37 8.29
N LYS A 279 -17.05 -19.34 7.45
CA LYS A 279 -17.91 -20.48 7.13
C LYS A 279 -17.71 -21.70 8.02
N THR A 280 -16.46 -21.98 8.38
CA THR A 280 -16.08 -23.25 9.03
C THR A 280 -15.70 -23.10 10.50
N ALA A 281 -15.02 -22.01 10.89
CA ALA A 281 -14.66 -21.77 12.29
C ALA A 281 -14.23 -20.32 12.55
N VAL A 282 -14.38 -19.89 13.80
CA VAL A 282 -13.68 -18.73 14.35
C VAL A 282 -13.06 -19.17 15.67
N SER A 283 -11.74 -19.08 15.81
CA SER A 283 -11.04 -19.52 17.02
C SER A 283 -10.15 -18.42 17.55
N THR A 284 -9.96 -18.41 18.87
CA THR A 284 -8.99 -17.53 19.53
C THR A 284 -8.23 -18.25 20.62
N THR A 285 -6.98 -17.84 20.82
CA THR A 285 -6.22 -18.10 22.04
C THR A 285 -5.65 -16.79 22.58
N GLY A 286 -5.18 -16.77 23.83
CA GLY A 286 -4.60 -15.56 24.43
C GLY A 286 -5.62 -14.44 24.72
N THR A 287 -5.09 -13.24 25.00
CA THR A 287 -5.90 -12.06 25.36
C THR A 287 -6.37 -11.35 24.10
N THR A 288 -7.50 -11.79 23.54
CA THR A 288 -8.09 -11.20 22.33
C THR A 288 -9.13 -10.12 22.66
N ALA A 289 -9.20 -9.08 21.83
CA ALA A 289 -10.19 -8.02 21.91
C ALA A 289 -10.82 -7.76 20.54
N VAL A 290 -12.10 -8.06 20.38
CA VAL A 290 -12.86 -7.82 19.16
C VAL A 290 -13.88 -6.71 19.40
N THR A 291 -13.94 -5.73 18.51
CA THR A 291 -14.96 -4.68 18.50
C THR A 291 -15.79 -4.80 17.22
N GLY A 292 -17.03 -5.24 17.37
CA GLY A 292 -17.95 -5.60 16.28
C GLY A 292 -18.45 -7.04 16.40
N ASP A 293 -19.40 -7.40 15.54
CA ASP A 293 -20.08 -8.71 15.58
C ASP A 293 -19.28 -9.82 14.88
N ILE A 294 -19.35 -11.04 15.42
CA ILE A 294 -18.76 -12.26 14.88
C ILE A 294 -19.86 -13.19 14.36
N GLY A 295 -19.69 -13.75 13.16
CA GLY A 295 -20.61 -14.72 12.58
C GLY A 295 -19.92 -15.98 12.09
N VAL A 296 -20.54 -17.15 12.33
CA VAL A 296 -20.13 -18.41 11.69
C VAL A 296 -21.33 -19.15 11.07
N SER A 297 -21.25 -19.47 9.77
CA SER A 297 -22.28 -20.26 9.08
C SER A 297 -21.76 -20.85 7.77
N PRO A 298 -22.01 -22.14 7.44
CA PRO A 298 -22.98 -23.02 8.07
C PRO A 298 -22.51 -23.73 9.35
N ALA A 299 -21.26 -23.53 9.78
CA ALA A 299 -20.79 -24.16 11.01
C ALA A 299 -21.52 -23.66 12.26
N ALA A 300 -21.74 -24.58 13.19
CA ALA A 300 -22.45 -24.33 14.44
C ALA A 300 -21.57 -23.60 15.47
N ARG A 301 -22.19 -23.15 16.57
CA ARG A 301 -21.54 -22.44 17.69
C ARG A 301 -20.33 -23.19 18.26
N THR A 302 -20.31 -24.52 18.20
CA THR A 302 -19.16 -25.32 18.67
C THR A 302 -17.86 -25.06 17.90
N TYR A 303 -17.94 -24.42 16.74
CA TYR A 303 -16.79 -23.99 15.94
C TYR A 303 -16.37 -22.53 16.23
N VAL A 304 -17.04 -21.88 17.18
CA VAL A 304 -16.57 -20.66 17.84
C VAL A 304 -15.82 -21.09 19.11
N THR A 305 -14.50 -21.08 19.08
CA THR A 305 -13.67 -21.69 20.14
C THR A 305 -12.73 -20.68 20.81
N GLY A 306 -12.49 -20.86 22.10
CA GLY A 306 -11.61 -19.99 22.91
C GLY A 306 -12.21 -18.65 23.36
N PHE A 307 -13.40 -18.29 22.87
CA PHE A 307 -14.07 -17.05 23.27
C PHE A 307 -14.73 -17.11 24.65
N SER A 308 -14.86 -18.30 25.25
CA SER A 308 -15.61 -18.50 26.50
C SER A 308 -16.99 -17.83 26.46
N ASP A 309 -17.66 -17.95 25.32
CA ASP A 309 -18.90 -17.24 25.07
C ASP A 309 -20.07 -17.89 25.84
N THR A 310 -21.09 -17.08 26.14
CA THR A 310 -22.31 -17.51 26.83
C THR A 310 -23.51 -17.22 25.94
N LEU A 311 -24.35 -18.22 25.71
CA LEU A 311 -25.59 -18.06 24.93
C LEU A 311 -26.54 -17.11 25.67
N PHE A 312 -27.05 -16.11 24.96
CA PHE A 312 -28.03 -15.18 25.51
C PHE A 312 -29.37 -15.88 25.76
N SER A 313 -30.19 -15.32 26.65
CA SER A 313 -31.42 -15.99 27.13
C SER A 313 -32.46 -16.27 26.04
N ASP A 314 -32.49 -15.46 24.98
CA ASP A 314 -33.38 -15.69 23.83
C ASP A 314 -32.82 -16.69 22.80
N GLY A 315 -31.58 -17.17 23.00
CA GLY A 315 -30.91 -18.13 22.15
C GLY A 315 -30.46 -17.61 20.78
N THR A 316 -30.63 -16.32 20.47
CA THR A 316 -30.36 -15.75 19.13
C THR A 316 -28.90 -15.34 18.93
N TYR A 317 -28.16 -15.03 20.00
CA TYR A 317 -26.73 -14.72 19.94
C TYR A 317 -26.03 -15.17 21.22
N SER A 318 -24.70 -15.08 21.24
CA SER A 318 -23.87 -15.25 22.43
C SER A 318 -23.05 -13.99 22.71
N THR A 319 -22.61 -13.82 23.94
CA THR A 319 -21.70 -12.75 24.37
C THR A 319 -20.41 -13.33 24.91
N SER A 320 -19.32 -12.56 24.82
CA SER A 320 -18.00 -12.95 25.34
C SER A 320 -17.32 -11.72 25.95
N PRO A 321 -16.54 -11.87 27.03
CA PRO A 321 -15.73 -10.77 27.55
C PRO A 321 -14.65 -10.29 26.56
N LEU A 322 -14.32 -11.09 25.55
CA LEU A 322 -13.36 -10.76 24.50
C LEU A 322 -14.00 -10.00 23.33
N VAL A 323 -15.32 -9.83 23.32
CA VAL A 323 -16.08 -9.28 22.19
C VAL A 323 -16.98 -8.14 22.66
N THR A 324 -16.63 -6.92 22.25
CA THR A 324 -17.53 -5.75 22.29
C THR A 324 -18.43 -5.83 21.06
N GLY A 325 -19.45 -6.68 21.16
CA GLY A 325 -20.35 -7.06 20.06
C GLY A 325 -21.08 -8.36 20.39
N LYS A 326 -21.68 -8.97 19.39
CA LYS A 326 -22.41 -10.25 19.50
C LYS A 326 -21.76 -11.34 18.67
N ILE A 327 -21.88 -12.58 19.14
CA ILE A 327 -21.43 -13.78 18.44
C ILE A 327 -22.68 -14.52 17.93
N TYR A 328 -22.71 -14.81 16.64
CA TYR A 328 -23.81 -15.50 15.97
C TYR A 328 -23.32 -16.79 15.32
N ALA A 329 -24.12 -17.86 15.40
CA ALA A 329 -23.82 -19.13 14.76
C ALA A 329 -25.05 -19.78 14.13
N SER A 330 -24.84 -20.69 13.18
CA SER A 330 -25.91 -21.28 12.35
C SER A 330 -26.97 -22.07 13.10
N ASN A 331 -26.66 -22.58 14.30
CA ASN A 331 -27.58 -23.41 15.10
C ASN A 331 -28.29 -22.63 16.23
N MET A 332 -28.23 -21.29 16.20
CA MET A 332 -28.92 -20.41 17.14
C MET A 332 -30.40 -20.21 16.78
N ALA A 333 -31.17 -19.63 17.68
CA ALA A 333 -32.60 -19.39 17.48
C ALA A 333 -32.86 -18.38 16.33
N VAL A 334 -34.02 -18.48 15.71
CA VAL A 334 -34.50 -17.57 14.65
C VAL A 334 -34.51 -16.12 15.19
N PRO A 335 -34.07 -15.11 14.41
CA PRO A 335 -33.77 -15.14 12.97
C PRO A 335 -32.29 -15.38 12.61
N THR A 336 -31.46 -15.80 13.55
CA THR A 336 -30.00 -15.86 13.35
C THR A 336 -29.55 -16.76 12.18
N PRO A 337 -30.07 -17.99 12.02
CA PRO A 337 -29.62 -18.86 10.93
C PRO A 337 -29.88 -18.28 9.53
N SER A 338 -31.06 -17.70 9.30
CA SER A 338 -31.41 -17.08 8.02
C SER A 338 -30.58 -15.82 7.76
N ASN A 339 -30.40 -14.97 8.77
CA ASN A 339 -29.59 -13.75 8.66
C ASN A 339 -28.11 -14.08 8.35
N LEU A 340 -27.56 -15.11 8.97
CA LEU A 340 -26.20 -15.57 8.69
C LEU A 340 -26.07 -16.18 7.29
N THR A 341 -27.07 -16.94 6.84
CA THR A 341 -27.09 -17.49 5.47
C THR A 341 -27.03 -16.37 4.43
N THR A 342 -27.85 -15.32 4.60
CA THR A 342 -27.80 -14.12 3.75
C THR A 342 -26.46 -13.39 3.85
N SER A 343 -25.88 -13.30 5.05
CA SER A 343 -24.60 -12.60 5.25
C SER A 343 -23.42 -13.34 4.62
N VAL A 344 -23.40 -14.67 4.68
CA VAL A 344 -22.40 -15.49 3.99
C VAL A 344 -22.56 -15.39 2.47
N SER A 345 -23.79 -15.41 1.96
CA SER A 345 -24.05 -15.19 0.52
C SER A 345 -23.59 -13.81 0.06
N ASN A 346 -23.80 -12.77 0.87
CA ASN A 346 -23.31 -11.41 0.58
C ASN A 346 -21.79 -11.32 0.64
N MET A 347 -21.13 -12.04 1.54
CA MET A 347 -19.66 -12.16 1.57
C MET A 347 -19.12 -12.83 0.30
N GLU A 348 -19.73 -13.93 -0.15
CA GLU A 348 -19.34 -14.62 -1.39
C GLU A 348 -19.58 -13.75 -2.63
N THR A 349 -20.66 -12.97 -2.63
CA THR A 349 -20.96 -11.98 -3.68
C THR A 349 -19.93 -10.85 -3.67
N ALA A 350 -19.59 -10.31 -2.50
CA ALA A 350 -18.56 -9.28 -2.36
C ALA A 350 -17.18 -9.79 -2.81
N TYR A 351 -16.83 -11.03 -2.47
CA TYR A 351 -15.61 -11.67 -2.97
C TYR A 351 -15.61 -11.77 -4.50
N THR A 352 -16.71 -12.24 -5.08
CA THR A 352 -16.84 -12.42 -6.53
C THR A 352 -16.84 -11.08 -7.27
N ASP A 353 -17.49 -10.05 -6.71
CA ASP A 353 -17.46 -8.67 -7.19
C ASP A 353 -16.04 -8.11 -7.19
N ALA A 354 -15.33 -8.20 -6.05
CA ALA A 354 -13.95 -7.73 -5.94
C ALA A 354 -13.00 -8.47 -6.90
N ALA A 355 -13.11 -9.80 -7.00
CA ALA A 355 -12.31 -10.63 -7.90
C ALA A 355 -12.64 -10.40 -9.38
N GLY A 356 -13.90 -10.02 -9.66
CA GLY A 356 -14.44 -9.81 -10.99
C GLY A 356 -14.26 -8.39 -11.53
N ARG A 357 -13.74 -7.45 -10.72
CA ARG A 357 -13.43 -6.09 -11.22
C ARG A 357 -12.48 -6.20 -12.40
N THR A 358 -12.86 -5.59 -13.51
CA THR A 358 -12.08 -5.59 -14.75
C THR A 358 -11.27 -4.30 -14.85
N THR A 359 -10.30 -4.28 -15.77
CA THR A 359 -9.44 -3.12 -16.07
C THR A 359 -8.64 -2.60 -14.86
N PRO A 360 -7.69 -3.40 -14.30
CA PRO A 360 -6.82 -2.94 -13.22
C PRO A 360 -6.01 -1.71 -13.63
N ASP A 361 -5.87 -0.75 -12.72
CA ASP A 361 -4.97 0.40 -12.85
C ASP A 361 -3.50 -0.04 -12.71
N PHE A 362 -3.26 -1.07 -11.90
CA PHE A 362 -1.94 -1.63 -11.63
C PHE A 362 -1.96 -3.16 -11.78
N THR A 363 -1.06 -3.70 -12.60
CA THR A 363 -0.95 -5.15 -12.84
C THR A 363 0.47 -5.63 -12.52
N GLU A 364 0.56 -6.70 -11.73
CA GLU A 364 1.82 -7.26 -11.20
C GLU A 364 2.76 -6.23 -10.57
N LEU A 365 2.20 -5.18 -9.96
CA LEU A 365 2.99 -4.08 -9.43
C LEU A 365 4.00 -4.60 -8.40
N TYR A 366 5.27 -4.23 -8.57
CA TYR A 366 6.38 -4.69 -7.73
C TYR A 366 6.53 -6.22 -7.63
N ALA A 367 6.06 -6.96 -8.64
CA ALA A 367 6.13 -8.42 -8.69
C ALA A 367 5.55 -9.12 -7.44
N GLY A 368 4.57 -8.49 -6.80
CA GLY A 368 3.90 -9.02 -5.60
C GLY A 368 4.55 -8.64 -4.27
N ASP A 369 5.72 -7.97 -4.25
CA ASP A 369 6.29 -7.45 -3.01
C ASP A 369 6.10 -5.92 -2.91
N VAL A 370 5.12 -5.49 -2.12
CA VAL A 370 4.78 -4.06 -1.95
C VAL A 370 5.48 -3.42 -0.75
N SER A 371 6.49 -4.09 -0.20
CA SER A 371 7.24 -3.63 0.98
C SER A 371 7.91 -2.27 0.76
N GLY A 372 7.71 -1.35 1.71
CA GLY A 372 8.24 0.01 1.67
C GLY A 372 7.61 0.91 0.59
N LYS A 373 6.56 0.44 -0.09
CA LYS A 373 5.94 1.17 -1.21
C LYS A 373 4.76 2.03 -0.77
N ILE A 374 4.42 2.97 -1.64
CA ILE A 374 3.25 3.82 -1.51
C ILE A 374 2.25 3.41 -2.60
N LEU A 375 1.01 3.10 -2.20
CA LEU A 375 -0.06 2.62 -3.06
C LEU A 375 -1.14 3.71 -3.18
N ALA A 376 -1.27 4.26 -4.38
CA ALA A 376 -2.30 5.24 -4.75
C ALA A 376 -3.68 4.57 -4.93
N PRO A 377 -4.81 5.32 -4.96
CA PRO A 377 -6.14 4.76 -5.22
C PRO A 377 -6.18 3.95 -6.51
N GLY A 378 -6.99 2.89 -6.53
CA GLY A 378 -7.23 2.14 -7.76
C GLY A 378 -7.42 0.64 -7.58
N LEU A 379 -7.58 -0.02 -8.72
CA LEU A 379 -7.72 -1.46 -8.83
C LEU A 379 -6.35 -2.08 -9.12
N TYR A 380 -5.91 -2.99 -8.28
CA TYR A 380 -4.64 -3.69 -8.39
C TYR A 380 -4.88 -5.17 -8.65
N LYS A 381 -4.01 -5.78 -9.46
CA LYS A 381 -4.09 -7.20 -9.80
C LYS A 381 -2.73 -7.88 -9.76
N TRP A 382 -2.66 -9.02 -9.07
CA TRP A 382 -1.55 -9.95 -9.11
C TRP A 382 -2.03 -11.36 -9.42
N GLY A 383 -1.38 -12.02 -10.36
CA GLY A 383 -1.48 -13.45 -10.67
C GLY A 383 -0.70 -14.33 -9.69
N THR A 384 0.09 -13.70 -8.81
CA THR A 384 0.90 -14.34 -7.77
C THR A 384 0.42 -13.94 -6.36
N GLY A 385 1.16 -14.35 -5.33
CA GLY A 385 0.91 -13.91 -3.95
C GLY A 385 1.38 -12.47 -3.72
N LEU A 386 0.90 -11.86 -2.64
CA LEU A 386 1.29 -10.52 -2.21
C LEU A 386 2.05 -10.59 -0.88
N LEU A 387 3.21 -9.95 -0.81
CA LEU A 387 4.07 -9.88 0.36
C LEU A 387 4.14 -8.43 0.89
N ILE A 388 4.04 -8.30 2.21
CA ILE A 388 4.34 -7.08 2.97
C ILE A 388 5.32 -7.47 4.08
N THR A 389 6.60 -7.11 3.92
CA THR A 389 7.63 -7.34 4.94
C THR A 389 7.53 -6.32 6.09
N ASN A 390 8.46 -6.37 7.05
CA ASN A 390 8.52 -5.41 8.14
C ASN A 390 8.83 -3.96 7.70
N ALA A 391 9.21 -3.74 6.44
CA ALA A 391 9.25 -2.40 5.85
C ALA A 391 7.85 -1.76 5.71
N GLY A 392 6.78 -2.55 5.88
CA GLY A 392 5.40 -2.07 5.82
C GLY A 392 4.97 -1.68 4.41
N VAL A 393 3.84 -1.00 4.32
CA VAL A 393 3.34 -0.38 3.07
C VAL A 393 2.47 0.81 3.43
N THR A 394 2.51 1.86 2.62
CA THR A 394 1.64 3.04 2.79
C THR A 394 0.55 3.04 1.75
N ILE A 395 -0.70 3.18 2.16
CA ILE A 395 -1.85 3.40 1.29
C ILE A 395 -2.26 4.87 1.44
N THR A 396 -2.20 5.64 0.36
CA THR A 396 -2.39 7.09 0.40
C THR A 396 -3.43 7.56 -0.60
N GLY A 397 -4.36 8.39 -0.13
CA GLY A 397 -5.43 8.98 -0.93
C GLY A 397 -6.46 9.67 -0.04
N SER A 398 -7.51 10.20 -0.64
CA SER A 398 -8.59 10.89 0.06
C SER A 398 -9.47 9.94 0.87
N ALA A 399 -10.35 10.50 1.71
CA ALA A 399 -11.33 9.73 2.48
C ALA A 399 -12.42 9.04 1.63
N THR A 400 -12.53 9.40 0.35
CA THR A 400 -13.52 8.84 -0.60
C THR A 400 -12.91 7.88 -1.61
N ASP A 401 -11.58 7.83 -1.69
CA ASP A 401 -10.86 6.98 -2.63
C ASP A 401 -11.01 5.50 -2.25
N ILE A 402 -10.94 4.63 -3.27
CA ILE A 402 -11.14 3.18 -3.15
C ILE A 402 -9.87 2.43 -3.58
N TRP A 403 -9.55 1.36 -2.84
CA TRP A 403 -8.50 0.40 -3.19
C TRP A 403 -9.09 -1.00 -3.24
N ILE A 404 -8.85 -1.69 -4.35
CA ILE A 404 -9.20 -3.11 -4.47
C ILE A 404 -7.96 -3.85 -4.91
N PHE A 405 -7.47 -4.74 -4.05
CA PHE A 405 -6.32 -5.60 -4.31
C PHE A 405 -6.82 -7.00 -4.67
N GLN A 406 -6.69 -7.38 -5.94
CA GLN A 406 -6.97 -8.74 -6.43
C GLN A 406 -5.69 -9.58 -6.38
N ILE A 407 -5.66 -10.56 -5.48
CA ILE A 407 -4.47 -11.38 -5.21
C ILE A 407 -4.82 -12.84 -5.53
N ALA A 408 -4.27 -13.37 -6.62
CA ALA A 408 -4.52 -14.76 -7.03
C ALA A 408 -3.82 -15.78 -6.12
N GLY A 409 -2.67 -15.41 -5.55
CA GLY A 409 -1.95 -16.21 -4.54
C GLY A 409 -2.33 -15.87 -3.10
N ASP A 410 -1.46 -16.25 -2.17
CA ASP A 410 -1.62 -15.96 -0.74
C ASP A 410 -1.25 -14.49 -0.43
N LEU A 411 -1.85 -13.92 0.63
CA LEU A 411 -1.41 -12.64 1.21
C LEU A 411 -0.58 -12.92 2.46
N THR A 412 0.69 -12.54 2.43
CA THR A 412 1.62 -12.68 3.56
C THR A 412 2.03 -11.31 4.07
N VAL A 413 1.69 -11.03 5.32
CA VAL A 413 2.12 -9.83 6.05
C VAL A 413 3.07 -10.29 7.15
N ASN A 414 4.35 -9.93 7.08
CA ASN A 414 5.36 -10.41 8.01
C ASN A 414 5.19 -9.83 9.41
N ASN A 415 5.94 -10.40 10.35
CA ASN A 415 6.00 -9.95 11.73
C ASN A 415 6.37 -8.46 11.81
N GLY A 416 5.61 -7.70 12.60
CA GLY A 416 5.82 -6.27 12.82
C GLY A 416 5.54 -5.38 11.60
N ALA A 417 5.09 -5.93 10.48
CA ALA A 417 4.72 -5.13 9.31
C ALA A 417 3.52 -4.22 9.60
N ILE A 418 3.56 -2.99 9.07
CA ILE A 418 2.51 -1.99 9.28
C ILE A 418 1.93 -1.58 7.92
N VAL A 419 0.61 -1.62 7.81
CA VAL A 419 -0.14 -0.96 6.73
C VAL A 419 -0.51 0.44 7.22
N THR A 420 0.20 1.45 6.71
CA THR A 420 0.02 2.86 7.07
C THR A 420 -1.03 3.49 6.15
N LEU A 421 -1.96 4.27 6.71
CA LEU A 421 -2.91 5.07 5.93
C LEU A 421 -2.48 6.54 5.96
N ALA A 422 -2.40 7.16 4.78
CA ALA A 422 -2.02 8.57 4.60
C ALA A 422 -3.03 9.31 3.70
N GLY A 423 -2.93 10.65 3.65
CA GLY A 423 -3.77 11.49 2.78
C GLY A 423 -5.26 11.60 3.15
N GLY A 424 -5.70 10.88 4.19
CA GLY A 424 -7.11 10.75 4.56
C GLY A 424 -7.72 9.39 4.24
N ALA A 425 -6.95 8.44 3.69
CA ALA A 425 -7.41 7.11 3.34
C ALA A 425 -8.06 6.39 4.54
N LEU A 426 -9.18 5.71 4.29
CA LEU A 426 -9.97 5.04 5.31
C LEU A 426 -9.98 3.53 5.08
N ALA A 427 -9.76 2.76 6.15
CA ALA A 427 -9.78 1.28 6.10
C ALA A 427 -11.10 0.70 5.56
N LYS A 428 -12.22 1.43 5.67
CA LYS A 428 -13.53 0.99 5.12
C LYS A 428 -13.57 0.97 3.58
N ASN A 429 -12.63 1.63 2.91
CA ASN A 429 -12.56 1.74 1.46
C ASN A 429 -11.46 0.86 0.83
N ILE A 430 -10.78 0.05 1.63
CA ILE A 430 -9.67 -0.78 1.20
C ILE A 430 -10.11 -2.23 1.25
N PHE A 431 -10.09 -2.91 0.10
CA PHE A 431 -10.57 -4.28 -0.05
C PHE A 431 -9.43 -5.19 -0.53
N TRP A 432 -9.17 -6.27 0.20
CA TRP A 432 -8.16 -7.28 -0.10
C TRP A 432 -8.87 -8.57 -0.49
N GLN A 433 -8.98 -8.85 -1.79
CA GLN A 433 -9.52 -10.11 -2.28
C GLN A 433 -8.37 -11.10 -2.47
N VAL A 434 -8.43 -12.25 -1.78
CA VAL A 434 -7.34 -13.24 -1.75
C VAL A 434 -7.83 -14.63 -2.13
N ALA A 435 -7.29 -15.19 -3.21
CA ALA A 435 -7.67 -16.50 -3.77
C ALA A 435 -6.68 -17.63 -3.41
N GLY A 436 -5.54 -17.30 -2.81
CA GLY A 436 -4.45 -18.24 -2.54
C GLY A 436 -4.85 -19.51 -1.80
N GLY A 437 -4.07 -20.57 -2.02
CA GLY A 437 -4.35 -21.91 -1.50
C GLY A 437 -4.34 -21.99 0.03
N THR A 438 -3.50 -21.20 0.69
CA THR A 438 -3.42 -21.08 2.15
C THR A 438 -4.34 -19.97 2.67
N GLY A 439 -4.40 -18.85 1.94
CA GLY A 439 -5.22 -17.69 2.24
C GLY A 439 -4.39 -16.50 2.74
N VAL A 440 -4.72 -15.99 3.92
CA VAL A 440 -4.11 -14.78 4.49
C VAL A 440 -3.36 -15.12 5.77
N SER A 441 -2.11 -14.67 5.88
CA SER A 441 -1.31 -14.75 7.10
C SER A 441 -0.87 -13.35 7.54
N LEU A 442 -1.35 -12.93 8.71
CA LEU A 442 -0.90 -11.69 9.36
C LEU A 442 0.07 -12.06 10.48
N GLY A 443 1.34 -11.70 10.31
CA GLY A 443 2.44 -12.04 11.21
C GLY A 443 2.30 -11.43 12.59
N THR A 444 3.13 -11.90 13.53
CA THR A 444 3.08 -11.44 14.93
C THR A 444 3.24 -9.93 15.00
N THR A 445 2.45 -9.28 15.85
CA THR A 445 2.48 -7.82 16.06
C THR A 445 2.33 -6.95 14.80
N ALA A 446 1.89 -7.51 13.67
CA ALA A 446 1.58 -6.74 12.47
C ALA A 446 0.39 -5.80 12.74
N ASP A 447 0.35 -4.64 12.08
CA ASP A 447 -0.77 -3.70 12.17
C ASP A 447 -1.44 -3.49 10.79
N PHE A 448 -2.52 -4.23 10.57
CA PHE A 448 -3.19 -4.35 9.28
C PHE A 448 -4.43 -3.45 9.14
N LYS A 449 -4.66 -2.92 7.93
CA LYS A 449 -5.78 -2.01 7.61
C LYS A 449 -6.55 -2.50 6.38
N GLY A 450 -7.88 -2.57 6.49
CA GLY A 450 -8.76 -2.87 5.36
C GLY A 450 -9.69 -4.07 5.58
N ILE A 451 -10.52 -4.34 4.59
CA ILE A 451 -11.50 -5.43 4.56
C ILE A 451 -10.90 -6.60 3.78
N VAL A 452 -10.73 -7.74 4.45
CA VAL A 452 -10.22 -8.97 3.84
C VAL A 452 -11.39 -9.82 3.37
N LEU A 453 -11.39 -10.17 2.08
CA LEU A 453 -12.30 -11.11 1.42
C LEU A 453 -11.48 -12.33 0.99
N ALA A 454 -11.37 -13.33 1.86
CA ALA A 454 -10.54 -14.51 1.65
C ALA A 454 -11.34 -15.73 1.18
N GLN A 455 -10.87 -16.39 0.12
CA GLN A 455 -11.42 -17.67 -0.32
C GLN A 455 -11.04 -18.82 0.64
N LYS A 456 -9.90 -18.68 1.32
CA LYS A 456 -9.37 -19.65 2.29
C LYS A 456 -9.32 -19.05 3.68
N GLY A 457 -8.37 -19.48 4.50
CA GLY A 457 -8.28 -19.10 5.91
C GLY A 457 -7.71 -17.71 6.08
N ILE A 458 -8.00 -17.09 7.22
CA ILE A 458 -7.29 -15.90 7.69
C ILE A 458 -6.67 -16.25 9.04
N VAL A 459 -5.34 -16.28 9.07
CA VAL A 459 -4.54 -16.51 10.28
C VAL A 459 -4.01 -15.18 10.77
N VAL A 460 -4.37 -14.81 11.99
CA VAL A 460 -3.89 -13.61 12.66
C VAL A 460 -3.01 -14.04 13.83
N ASN A 461 -1.69 -13.93 13.66
CA ASN A 461 -0.71 -14.41 14.62
C ASN A 461 -0.57 -13.48 15.83
N THR A 462 0.14 -13.96 16.84
CA THR A 462 0.22 -13.36 18.19
C THR A 462 0.34 -11.84 18.18
N GLY A 463 -0.60 -11.15 18.81
CA GLY A 463 -0.49 -9.70 19.07
C GLY A 463 -0.70 -8.80 17.86
N ALA A 464 -0.97 -9.35 16.67
CA ALA A 464 -1.32 -8.54 15.50
C ALA A 464 -2.64 -7.78 15.73
N ARG A 465 -2.74 -6.61 15.09
CA ARG A 465 -3.88 -5.69 15.18
C ARG A 465 -4.49 -5.50 13.80
N VAL A 466 -5.82 -5.42 13.76
CA VAL A 466 -6.58 -5.24 12.52
C VAL A 466 -7.59 -4.12 12.73
N LYS A 467 -7.53 -3.07 11.91
CA LYS A 467 -8.62 -2.11 11.75
C LYS A 467 -9.29 -2.37 10.40
N GLY A 468 -10.41 -3.08 10.42
CA GLY A 468 -10.87 -3.76 9.23
C GLY A 468 -11.99 -4.77 9.47
N ARG A 469 -12.17 -5.67 8.50
CA ARG A 469 -13.05 -6.84 8.61
C ARG A 469 -12.33 -8.08 8.11
N LEU A 470 -12.59 -9.23 8.72
CA LEU A 470 -12.03 -10.52 8.34
C LEU A 470 -13.16 -11.43 7.83
N LEU A 471 -13.33 -11.49 6.52
CA LEU A 471 -14.42 -12.23 5.87
C LEU A 471 -13.83 -13.44 5.13
N ALA A 472 -13.97 -14.64 5.71
CA ALA A 472 -13.33 -15.86 5.24
C ALA A 472 -14.35 -16.92 4.80
N GLN A 473 -14.18 -17.47 3.60
CA GLN A 473 -14.99 -18.61 3.14
C GLN A 473 -14.59 -19.94 3.80
N THR A 474 -13.58 -19.93 4.69
CA THR A 474 -13.26 -21.06 5.57
C THR A 474 -13.20 -20.60 7.03
N ALA A 475 -12.02 -20.53 7.64
CA ALA A 475 -11.83 -20.24 9.05
C ALA A 475 -11.08 -18.93 9.30
N VAL A 476 -11.31 -18.34 10.47
CA VAL A 476 -10.48 -17.26 11.02
C VAL A 476 -9.86 -17.76 12.33
N THR A 477 -8.53 -17.63 12.47
CA THR A 477 -7.80 -18.00 13.69
C THR A 477 -7.11 -16.78 14.27
N LEU A 478 -7.28 -16.56 15.58
CA LEU A 478 -6.72 -15.44 16.33
C LEU A 478 -5.80 -15.95 17.45
N ASP A 479 -4.77 -15.18 17.74
CA ASP A 479 -3.88 -15.34 18.88
C ASP A 479 -3.57 -13.97 19.50
N ALA A 480 -4.17 -13.68 20.65
CA ALA A 480 -4.00 -12.45 21.40
C ALA A 480 -4.14 -11.16 20.56
N ASN A 481 -5.15 -11.10 19.68
CA ASN A 481 -5.28 -10.02 18.69
C ASN A 481 -6.25 -8.93 19.12
N ALA A 482 -6.07 -7.74 18.53
CA ALA A 482 -7.10 -6.70 18.53
C ALA A 482 -7.72 -6.56 17.13
N VAL A 483 -9.02 -6.79 16.98
CA VAL A 483 -9.74 -6.66 15.70
C VAL A 483 -10.87 -5.66 15.87
N THR A 484 -10.81 -4.54 15.15
CA THR A 484 -11.75 -3.42 15.30
C THR A 484 -12.42 -3.10 13.98
N GLN A 485 -13.75 -3.13 13.98
CA GLN A 485 -14.56 -2.70 12.85
C GLN A 485 -14.20 -1.26 12.43
N PRO A 486 -14.05 -0.97 11.13
CA PRO A 486 -13.79 0.39 10.68
C PRO A 486 -15.03 1.27 10.90
N ALA A 487 -14.81 2.54 11.24
CA ALA A 487 -15.89 3.53 11.35
C ALA A 487 -16.61 3.68 10.00
N ASN A 488 -17.94 3.83 10.04
CA ASN A 488 -18.78 3.92 8.84
C ASN A 488 -18.60 5.22 8.06
#